data_AF-A0A2G9Q8U0-F1
#
_entry.id   AF-A0A2G9Q8U0-F1
#
_cell.length_a   1.000
_cell.length_b   1.000
_cell.length_c   1.000
_cell.angle_alpha   90.00
_cell.angle_beta   90.00
_cell.angle_gamma   90.00
#
_symmetry.space_group_name_H-M   'P 1'
#
loop_
_entity.id
_entity.type
_entity.pdbx_description
1 polymer ?
#
loop_
_entity_poly.entity_id
_entity_poly.type
_entity_poly.pdbx_seq_one_letter_code
_entity_poly.pdbx_strand_id
1 'polypeptide(L)'
;SHRGEKTQTTVQGSQDPPSHQPQAAISPSPSPRPRPPDELEEGEVEEVCDISTPPSDVLVVEGQAAEPFSTDSAQRLIGQIMVWNGQTDSMRNRLDTMQQEMKNVLDVLGRIE
;
A
#
# COMPACT_ATOMS: atom_id res chain seq x y z
N SER A 1 10.61 -40.47 66.62
CA SER A 1 10.72 -40.21 65.17
C SER A 1 11.26 -38.80 64.99
N HIS A 2 12.53 -38.44 65.25
CA HIS A 2 13.82 -38.80 64.64
C HIS A 2 13.90 -38.52 63.14
N ARG A 3 14.82 -37.60 62.81
CA ARG A 3 15.58 -37.48 61.55
C ARG A 3 14.96 -36.55 60.50
N GLY A 4 15.67 -35.60 59.90
CA GLY A 4 17.08 -35.19 60.00
C GLY A 4 17.14 -33.70 59.61
N GLU A 5 17.99 -32.91 60.26
CA GLU A 5 19.34 -32.57 59.78
C GLU A 5 19.35 -31.26 58.97
N LYS A 6 20.21 -30.36 59.43
CA LYS A 6 20.46 -29.00 58.95
C LYS A 6 21.54 -29.02 57.86
N THR A 7 21.71 -27.85 57.23
CA THR A 7 22.86 -27.37 56.43
C THR A 7 22.84 -27.81 54.97
N GLN A 8 22.90 -26.89 54.00
CA GLN A 8 24.12 -26.18 53.60
C GLN A 8 23.73 -24.84 52.93
N THR A 9 24.02 -23.68 53.54
CA THR A 9 25.25 -22.85 53.36
C THR A 9 25.18 -22.04 52.06
N THR A 10 24.79 -20.76 52.14
CA THR A 10 25.69 -19.57 52.18
C THR A 10 25.90 -19.05 50.76
N VAL A 11 25.49 -17.83 50.43
CA VAL A 11 26.14 -16.55 50.77
C VAL A 11 25.07 -15.45 50.77
N GLN A 12 24.91 -14.71 51.88
CA GLN A 12 25.41 -13.32 52.03
C GLN A 12 25.21 -12.46 50.76
N GLY A 13 24.41 -11.39 50.76
CA GLY A 13 23.82 -10.71 51.91
C GLY A 13 22.73 -9.71 51.56
N SER A 14 22.13 -9.23 52.66
CA SER A 14 21.17 -8.14 52.85
C SER A 14 21.37 -6.95 51.90
N GLN A 15 20.31 -6.27 51.44
CA GLN A 15 19.26 -5.62 52.25
C GLN A 15 17.83 -5.72 51.65
N ASP A 16 16.83 -5.55 52.53
CA ASP A 16 15.37 -5.79 52.41
C ASP A 16 14.57 -4.99 51.32
N PRO A 17 13.32 -5.43 50.97
CA PRO A 17 12.39 -4.91 49.93
C PRO A 17 11.36 -3.91 50.55
N PRO A 18 10.22 -3.48 49.94
CA PRO A 18 9.58 -3.85 48.66
C PRO A 18 9.17 -2.63 47.77
N SER A 19 8.76 -2.82 46.52
CA SER A 19 7.33 -2.79 46.19
C SER A 19 7.07 -3.31 44.77
N HIS A 20 5.92 -3.97 44.63
CA HIS A 20 5.44 -4.75 43.51
C HIS A 20 5.16 -3.93 42.24
N GLN A 21 5.57 -4.43 41.06
CA GLN A 21 4.64 -4.64 39.94
C GLN A 21 5.26 -5.56 38.86
N PRO A 22 4.52 -6.53 38.28
CA PRO A 22 5.15 -7.60 37.50
C PRO A 22 4.92 -7.49 35.98
N GLN A 23 5.78 -8.21 35.25
CA GLN A 23 5.59 -8.77 33.89
C GLN A 23 5.82 -7.82 32.71
N ALA A 24 6.51 -8.21 31.65
CA ALA A 24 7.28 -9.41 31.33
C ALA A 24 8.20 -9.09 30.14
N ALA A 25 9.17 -9.98 29.90
CA ALA A 25 10.01 -10.11 28.70
C ALA A 25 9.22 -9.85 27.40
N ILE A 26 9.82 -9.51 26.26
CA ILE A 26 10.73 -10.37 25.47
C ILE A 26 11.30 -9.53 24.32
N SER A 27 12.60 -9.65 24.04
CA SER A 27 13.17 -9.39 22.71
C SER A 27 13.15 -10.70 21.90
N PRO A 28 12.97 -10.66 20.56
CA PRO A 28 14.05 -11.21 19.71
C PRO A 28 14.29 -10.51 18.35
N SER A 29 15.59 -10.35 18.04
CA SER A 29 16.40 -10.44 16.79
C SER A 29 15.83 -10.22 15.34
N PRO A 30 16.65 -9.75 14.36
CA PRO A 30 16.23 -9.35 13.01
C PRO A 30 16.35 -10.48 11.96
N SER A 31 15.56 -10.43 10.88
CA SER A 31 15.74 -11.27 9.68
C SER A 31 15.73 -10.42 8.39
N PRO A 32 16.60 -10.70 7.39
CA PRO A 32 16.71 -9.91 6.16
C PRO A 32 15.75 -10.42 5.09
N ARG A 33 14.99 -9.52 4.45
CA ARG A 33 14.03 -9.85 3.39
C ARG A 33 14.72 -9.89 2.00
N PRO A 34 14.41 -10.83 1.08
CA PRO A 34 15.00 -10.88 -0.26
C PRO A 34 14.48 -9.75 -1.16
N ARG A 35 15.34 -9.20 -2.05
CA ARG A 35 14.97 -8.20 -3.07
C ARG A 35 14.52 -8.90 -4.38
N PRO A 36 13.47 -8.44 -5.09
CA PRO A 36 13.10 -8.95 -6.42
C PRO A 36 14.05 -8.43 -7.52
N PRO A 37 14.17 -9.14 -8.67
CA PRO A 37 15.06 -8.75 -9.76
C PRO A 37 14.49 -7.60 -10.61
N ASP A 38 15.36 -6.63 -10.92
CA ASP A 38 15.16 -5.54 -11.89
C ASP A 38 15.23 -6.10 -13.32
N GLU A 39 14.09 -6.40 -13.93
CA GLU A 39 13.98 -6.51 -15.39
C GLU A 39 12.64 -5.89 -15.82
N LEU A 40 12.63 -4.55 -15.91
CA LEU A 40 11.58 -3.83 -16.62
C LEU A 40 11.95 -3.89 -18.11
N GLU A 41 11.25 -4.74 -18.84
CA GLU A 41 11.19 -4.74 -20.30
C GLU A 41 10.72 -3.35 -20.78
N GLU A 42 11.54 -2.67 -21.59
CA GLU A 42 11.24 -1.39 -22.21
C GLU A 42 10.03 -1.54 -23.14
N GLY A 43 8.82 -1.30 -22.60
CA GLY A 43 7.61 -1.09 -23.38
C GLY A 43 7.65 0.25 -24.10
N GLU A 44 7.21 0.25 -25.36
CA GLU A 44 7.15 1.40 -26.29
C GLU A 44 6.84 2.74 -25.61
N VAL A 45 7.70 3.73 -25.86
CA VAL A 45 7.49 5.11 -25.41
C VAL A 45 6.33 5.74 -26.21
N GLU A 46 5.22 5.98 -25.53
CA GLU A 46 4.12 6.78 -26.05
C GLU A 46 4.62 8.22 -26.28
N GLU A 47 4.28 8.78 -27.44
CA GLU A 47 4.63 10.14 -27.84
C GLU A 47 4.11 11.14 -26.78
N VAL A 48 5.03 11.68 -25.98
CA VAL A 48 4.71 12.73 -25.02
C VAL A 48 4.32 13.97 -25.83
N CYS A 49 3.02 14.21 -25.97
CA CYS A 49 2.52 15.49 -26.39
C CYS A 49 3.09 16.56 -25.45
N ASP A 50 3.81 17.51 -26.00
CA ASP A 50 4.52 18.54 -25.25
C ASP A 50 3.51 19.56 -24.71
N ILE A 51 2.87 19.22 -23.58
CA ILE A 51 1.91 20.08 -22.92
C ILE A 51 2.70 21.19 -22.22
N SER A 52 2.93 22.29 -22.94
CA SER A 52 3.58 23.48 -22.38
C SER A 52 2.75 24.02 -21.21
N THR A 53 3.16 23.64 -20.00
CA THR A 53 2.68 24.23 -18.76
C THR A 53 3.55 25.46 -18.49
N PRO A 54 2.98 26.69 -18.49
CA PRO A 54 3.74 27.88 -18.15
C PRO A 54 4.49 27.70 -16.83
N PRO A 55 5.74 28.15 -16.68
CA PRO A 55 6.48 28.06 -15.41
C PRO A 55 5.75 28.72 -14.24
N SER A 56 4.84 29.65 -14.53
CA SER A 56 3.97 30.31 -13.56
C SER A 56 2.85 29.42 -13.01
N ASP A 57 2.50 28.34 -13.70
CA ASP A 57 1.46 27.39 -13.30
C ASP A 57 2.03 26.17 -12.55
N VAL A 58 3.37 26.06 -12.50
CA VAL A 58 4.07 25.08 -11.68
C VAL A 58 4.12 25.60 -10.26
N LEU A 59 3.09 25.28 -9.47
CA LEU A 59 3.16 25.46 -8.02
C LEU A 59 4.23 24.50 -7.48
N VAL A 60 5.42 25.05 -7.20
CA VAL A 60 6.45 24.35 -6.44
C VAL A 60 5.88 24.09 -5.06
N VAL A 61 5.43 22.85 -4.80
CA VAL A 61 5.08 22.38 -3.47
C VAL A 61 6.38 22.20 -2.70
N GLU A 62 6.89 23.30 -2.16
CA GLU A 62 8.03 23.29 -1.25
C GLU A 62 7.55 22.76 0.11
N GLY A 63 7.78 21.47 0.36
CA GLY A 63 7.93 20.93 1.72
C GLY A 63 6.71 21.01 2.64
N GLN A 64 5.48 21.08 2.13
CA GLN A 64 4.31 20.92 2.99
C GLN A 64 4.06 19.44 3.22
N ALA A 65 4.51 18.91 4.36
CA ALA A 65 4.02 17.64 4.87
C ALA A 65 2.53 17.82 5.17
N ALA A 66 1.68 17.51 4.19
CA ALA A 66 0.25 17.44 4.42
C ALA A 66 0.00 16.40 5.51
N GLU A 67 -0.82 16.76 6.50
CA GLU A 67 -1.31 15.80 7.48
C GLU A 67 -1.88 14.60 6.72
N PRO A 68 -1.37 13.37 6.95
CA PRO A 68 -1.86 12.21 6.26
C PRO A 68 -3.35 12.03 6.53
N PHE A 69 -4.08 11.51 5.53
CA PHE A 69 -5.49 11.18 5.70
C PHE A 69 -5.69 10.25 6.91
N SER A 70 -6.76 10.49 7.67
CA SER A 70 -7.27 9.49 8.61
C SER A 70 -7.55 8.17 7.89
N THR A 71 -7.41 7.04 8.58
CA THR A 71 -7.71 5.71 8.03
C THR A 71 -9.12 5.63 7.44
N ASP A 72 -10.11 6.29 8.05
CA ASP A 72 -11.49 6.32 7.56
C ASP A 72 -11.60 7.05 6.21
N SER A 73 -10.97 8.23 6.09
CA SER A 73 -11.00 8.98 4.83
C SER A 73 -10.21 8.28 3.73
N ALA A 74 -9.10 7.61 4.06
CA ALA A 74 -8.36 6.78 3.12
C ALA A 74 -9.20 5.60 2.61
N GLN A 75 -9.88 4.87 3.49
CA GLN A 75 -10.77 3.77 3.11
C GLN A 75 -11.92 4.25 2.22
N ARG A 76 -12.53 5.39 2.56
CA ARG A 76 -13.61 5.99 1.77
C ARG A 76 -13.12 6.44 0.39
N LEU A 77 -11.89 6.94 0.29
CA LEU A 77 -11.28 7.31 -0.99
C LEU A 77 -11.00 6.07 -1.85
N ILE A 78 -10.43 5.01 -1.27
CA ILE A 78 -10.20 3.74 -1.96
C ILE A 78 -11.52 3.18 -2.51
N GLY A 79 -12.59 3.17 -1.70
CA GLY A 79 -13.91 2.72 -2.15
C GLY A 79 -14.46 3.55 -3.31
N GLN A 80 -14.29 4.87 -3.28
CA GLN A 80 -14.68 5.73 -4.41
C GLN A 80 -13.88 5.41 -5.67
N ILE A 81 -12.55 5.31 -5.57
CA ILE A 81 -11.68 4.96 -6.71
C ILE A 81 -12.12 3.64 -7.35
N MET A 82 -12.44 2.63 -6.55
CA MET A 82 -12.94 1.35 -7.07
C MET A 82 -14.25 1.49 -7.86
N VAL A 83 -15.19 2.31 -7.37
CA VAL A 83 -16.45 2.59 -8.08
C VAL A 83 -16.18 3.31 -9.41
N TRP A 84 -15.34 4.35 -9.39
CA TRP A 84 -14.97 5.10 -10.60
C TRP A 84 -14.26 4.23 -11.64
N ASN A 85 -13.41 3.29 -11.21
CA ASN A 85 -12.77 2.33 -12.11
C ASN A 85 -13.83 1.45 -12.81
N GLY A 86 -14.79 0.90 -12.08
CA GLY A 86 -15.87 0.11 -12.67
C GLY A 86 -16.75 0.92 -13.64
N GLN A 87 -17.02 2.19 -13.34
CA GLN A 87 -17.73 3.09 -14.26
C GLN A 87 -16.91 3.37 -15.53
N THR A 88 -15.59 3.53 -15.39
CA THR A 88 -14.67 3.77 -16.51
C THR A 88 -14.64 2.56 -17.45
N ASP A 89 -14.55 1.35 -16.90
CA ASP A 89 -14.60 0.12 -17.69
C ASP A 89 -15.95 -0.05 -18.41
N SER A 90 -17.05 0.30 -17.75
CA SER A 90 -18.38 0.29 -18.37
C SER A 90 -18.47 1.27 -19.55
N MET A 91 -17.93 2.48 -19.42
CA MET A 91 -17.89 3.46 -20.50
C MET A 91 -17.03 2.97 -21.68
N ARG A 92 -15.88 2.36 -21.41
CA ARG A 92 -15.02 1.76 -22.44
C ARG A 92 -15.76 0.70 -23.24
N ASN A 93 -16.38 -0.26 -22.56
CA ASN A 93 -17.15 -1.33 -23.21
C ASN A 93 -18.31 -0.81 -24.07
N ARG A 94 -18.97 0.28 -23.64
CA ARG A 94 -20.02 0.93 -24.42
C ARG A 94 -19.46 1.57 -25.69
N LEU A 95 -18.30 2.24 -25.60
CA LEU A 95 -17.63 2.80 -26.77
C LEU A 95 -17.21 1.71 -27.75
N ASP A 96 -16.66 0.60 -27.28
CA ASP A 96 -16.26 -0.53 -28.12
C ASP A 96 -17.47 -1.13 -28.85
N THR A 97 -18.60 -1.25 -28.15
CA THR A 97 -19.87 -1.71 -28.75
C THR A 97 -20.32 -0.75 -29.87
N MET A 98 -20.33 0.55 -29.60
CA MET A 98 -20.71 1.57 -30.59
C MET A 98 -19.76 1.57 -31.81
N GLN A 99 -18.45 1.41 -31.59
CA GLN A 99 -17.49 1.29 -32.68
C GLN A 99 -17.77 0.09 -33.57
N GLN A 100 -18.09 -1.07 -32.97
CA GLN A 100 -18.43 -2.27 -33.72
C GLN A 100 -19.75 -2.13 -34.49
N GLU A 101 -20.75 -1.50 -33.90
CA GLU A 101 -22.01 -1.19 -34.57
C GLU A 101 -21.79 -0.28 -35.79
N MET A 102 -20.98 0.77 -35.64
CA MET A 102 -20.66 1.68 -36.75
C MET A 102 -19.91 0.95 -37.88
N LYS A 103 -18.97 0.07 -37.54
CA LYS A 103 -18.29 -0.79 -38.51
C LYS A 103 -19.26 -1.68 -39.27
N ASN A 104 -20.24 -2.27 -38.58
CA ASN A 104 -21.26 -3.11 -39.22
C ASN A 104 -22.13 -2.29 -40.18
N VAL A 105 -22.51 -1.07 -39.81
CA VAL A 105 -23.28 -0.17 -40.71
C VAL A 105 -22.48 0.15 -41.97
N LEU A 106 -21.19 0.49 -41.82
CA LEU A 106 -20.32 0.77 -42.96
C LEU A 106 -20.12 -0.45 -43.88
N ASP A 107 -19.94 -1.65 -43.30
CA ASP A 107 -19.82 -2.90 -44.05
C ASP A 107 -21.09 -3.22 -44.85
N VAL A 108 -22.29 -3.03 -44.27
CA VAL A 108 -23.55 -3.22 -45.00
C VAL A 108 -23.68 -2.22 -46.15
N LEU A 109 -23.37 -0.94 -45.92
CA LEU A 109 -23.44 0.09 -46.96
C LEU A 109 -22.48 -0.21 -48.12
N GLY A 110 -21.25 -0.63 -47.82
CA GLY A 110 -20.25 -0.97 -48.85
C GLY A 110 -20.57 -2.22 -49.67
N ARG A 111 -21.54 -3.05 -49.25
CA ARG A 111 -22.03 -4.20 -50.05
C ARG A 111 -23.16 -3.85 -51.00
N ILE A 112 -23.80 -2.69 -50.82
CA ILE A 112 -24.90 -2.23 -51.66
C ILE A 112 -24.37 -1.49 -52.91
N GLU A 113 -23.14 -0.95 -52.83
CA GLU A 113 -22.39 -0.43 -53.98
C GLU A 113 -21.83 -1.55 -54.86
#